data_AF-A0AAE3CW54-F1
#
_entry.id   AF-A0AAE3CW54-F1
#
_cell.length_a   1.000
_cell.length_b   1.000
_cell.length_c   1.000
_cell.angle_alpha   90.00
_cell.angle_beta   90.00
_cell.angle_gamma   90.00
#
_symmetry.space_group_name_H-M   'P 1'
#
loop_
_entity.id
_entity.type
_entity.pdbx_description
1 polymer ?
#
loop_
_entity_poly.entity_id
_entity_poly.type
_entity_poly.pdbx_seq_one_letter_code
_entity_poly.pdbx_strand_id
1 'polypeptide(L)' 'MSAESSGRFTLKELNRIKVLQDVIDRKMTPGRAAVVLGITPRHWPFRYE' A
#
# COMPACT_ATOMS: atom_id res chain seq x y z
N MET A 1 -11.46 24.01 8.26
CA MET A 1 -11.10 22.59 8.12
C MET A 1 -10.19 22.25 9.29
N SER A 2 -10.75 21.68 10.35
CA SER A 2 -9.97 21.34 11.55
C SER A 2 -9.19 20.06 11.28
N ALA A 3 -7.88 20.21 11.05
CA ALA A 3 -6.94 19.09 10.98
C ALA A 3 -6.57 18.64 12.41
N GLU A 4 -7.56 18.22 13.20
CA GLU A 4 -7.38 17.73 14.57
C GLU A 4 -7.07 16.23 14.59
N SER A 5 -6.03 15.85 13.86
CA SER A 5 -5.33 14.57 14.02
C SER A 5 -3.83 14.81 13.79
N SER A 6 -3.29 15.78 14.53
CA SER A 6 -1.86 16.06 14.53
C SER A 6 -1.09 14.98 15.30
N GLY A 7 -0.46 14.07 14.55
CA GLY A 7 1.00 14.02 14.69
C GLY A 7 1.71 12.67 14.78
N ARG A 8 1.05 11.50 14.77
CA ARG A 8 1.78 10.22 14.73
C ARG A 8 1.04 9.14 13.95
N PHE A 9 1.60 8.76 12.80
CA PHE A 9 1.27 7.49 12.17
C PHE A 9 1.69 6.35 13.09
N THR A 10 0.83 5.36 13.24
CA THR A 10 1.20 4.07 13.82
C THR A 10 2.25 3.39 12.95
N LEU A 11 3.06 2.49 13.53
CA LEU A 11 4.01 1.68 12.76
C LEU A 11 3.33 0.90 11.64
N LYS A 12 2.07 0.48 11.86
CA LYS A 12 1.25 -0.19 10.85
C LYS A 12 0.95 0.73 9.66
N GLU A 13 0.60 1.98 9.90
CA GLU A 13 0.34 2.96 8.85
C GLU A 13 1.62 3.34 8.10
N LEU A 14 2.74 3.55 8.80
CA LEU A 14 4.04 3.80 8.18
C LEU A 14 4.47 2.65 7.27
N ASN A 15 4.26 1.41 7.71
CA ASN A 15 4.59 0.24 6.91
C ASN A 15 3.74 0.18 5.62
N ARG A 16 2.45 0.53 5.70
CA ARG A 16 1.58 0.62 4.52
C ARG A 16 2.06 1.70 3.53
N ILE A 17 2.46 2.87 4.04
CA ILE A 17 3.01 3.95 3.21
C ILE A 17 4.29 3.51 2.50
N LYS A 18 5.20 2.84 3.21
CA LYS A 18 6.44 2.32 2.62
C LYS A 18 6.18 1.33 1.48
N VAL A 19 5.25 0.39 1.68
CA VAL A 19 4.88 -0.58 0.64
C VAL A 19 4.32 0.11 -0.60
N LEU A 20 3.52 1.17 -0.42
CA LEU A 20 3.02 1.96 -1.55
C LEU A 20 4.13 2.70 -2.28
N GLN A 21 5.09 3.29 -1.56
CA GLN A 21 6.27 3.93 -2.15
C GLN A 21 7.10 2.92 -2.95
N ASP A 22 7.33 1.71 -2.42
CA ASP A 22 8.07 0.67 -3.13
C ASP A 22 7.39 0.24 -4.44
N VAL A 23 6.05 0.29 -4.52
CA VAL A 23 5.30 0.03 -5.76
C VAL A 23 5.46 1.17 -6.77
N ILE A 24 5.35 2.43 -6.31
CA ILE A 24 5.51 3.62 -7.16
C ILE A 24 6.93 3.66 -7.74
N ASP A 25 7.94 3.38 -6.92
CA ASP A 25 9.34 3.29 -7.29
C ASP A 25 9.66 2.05 -8.16
N ARG A 26 8.67 1.18 -8.41
CA ARG A 26 8.80 -0.09 -9.13
C ARG A 26 9.80 -1.07 -8.50
N LYS A 27 10.09 -0.91 -7.20
CA LYS A 27 10.89 -1.84 -6.38
C LYS A 27 10.06 -3.04 -5.92
N MET A 28 8.73 -2.92 -5.93
CA MET A 28 7.79 -3.97 -5.57
C MET A 28 6.65 -4.06 -6.59
N THR A 29 6.23 -5.28 -6.94
CA THR A 29 5.07 -5.46 -7.82
C THR A 29 3.76 -5.23 -7.07
N PRO A 30 2.71 -4.70 -7.73
CA PRO A 30 1.40 -4.52 -7.11
C PRO A 30 0.84 -5.82 -6.50
N GLY A 31 1.07 -6.97 -7.14
CA GLY A 31 0.66 -8.27 -6.62
C GLY A 31 1.35 -8.63 -5.29
N ARG A 32 2.66 -8.37 -5.17
CA ARG A 32 3.40 -8.60 -3.92
C ARG A 32 2.98 -7.62 -2.83
N ALA A 33 2.73 -6.36 -3.17
CA ALA A 33 2.22 -5.36 -2.25
C ALA A 33 0.83 -5.74 -1.71
N ALA A 34 -0.06 -6.29 -2.54
CA ALA A 34 -1.37 -6.77 -2.12
C ALA A 34 -1.26 -7.86 -1.04
N VAL A 35 -0.34 -8.83 -1.23
CA VAL A 35 -0.04 -9.87 -0.23
C VAL A 35 0.48 -9.26 1.08
N VAL A 36 1.46 -8.35 1.01
CA VAL A 36 2.05 -7.70 2.21
C VAL A 36 1.02 -6.86 2.97
N LEU A 37 0.11 -6.20 2.26
CA LEU A 37 -0.95 -5.38 2.85
C LEU A 37 -2.16 -6.20 3.32
N GLY A 38 -2.18 -7.51 3.09
CA GLY A 38 -3.32 -8.38 3.38
C GLY A 38 -4.57 -8.00 2.58
N ILE A 39 -4.37 -7.36 1.42
CA ILE A 39 -5.45 -6.97 0.52
C ILE A 39 -5.60 -8.14 -0.44
N THR A 40 -6.75 -8.82 -0.40
CA THR A 40 -7.10 -9.80 -1.42
C THR A 40 -6.99 -9.11 -2.78
N PRO A 41 -6.37 -9.72 -3.80
CA PRO A 41 -6.45 -9.19 -5.15
C PRO A 41 -7.94 -9.14 -5.52
N ARG A 42 -8.59 -7.99 -5.32
CA ARG A 42 -9.91 -7.72 -5.89
C ARG A 42 -9.67 -7.82 -7.37
N HIS A 43 -10.18 -8.89 -7.99
CA HIS A 43 -10.04 -9.25 -9.40
C HIS A 43 -9.94 -8.00 -10.29
N TRP A 44 -8.73 -7.49 -10.45
CA TRP A 44 -8.42 -6.36 -11.31
C TRP A 44 -8.11 -6.98 -12.67
N PRO A 45 -8.71 -6.51 -13.77
CA PRO A 45 -8.75 -7.23 -15.05
C PRO A 45 -7.45 -7.07 -15.84
N PHE A 46 -6.30 -7.23 -15.18
CA PHE A 46 -5.03 -7.38 -15.86
C PHE A 46 -4.46 -8.75 -15.52
N ARG A 47 -5.05 -9.74 -16.20
CA ARG A 47 -4.35 -10.97 -16.56
C ARG A 47 -3.04 -10.55 -17.24
N TYR A 48 -1.92 -10.95 -16.67
CA TYR A 48 -0.67 -11.07 -17.41
C TYR A 48 -0.73 -12.41 -18.14
N GLU A 49 -1.22 -12.39 -19.38
CA GLU A 49 -0.80 -13.30 -20.44
C GLU A 49 0.10 -12.50 -21.39
#